data_AF-A0A1V2BA85-F1
#
_entry.id   AF-A0A1V2BA85-F1
#
_cell.length_a   1.000
_cell.length_b   1.000
_cell.length_c   1.000
_cell.angle_alpha   90.00
_cell.angle_beta   90.00
_cell.angle_gamma   90.00
#
_symmetry.space_group_name_H-M   'P 1'
#
loop_
_entity.id
_entity.type
_entity.pdbx_description
1 polymer ?
#
loop_
_entity_poly.entity_id
_entity_poly.type
_entity_poly.pdbx_seq_one_letter_code
_entity_poly.pdbx_strand_id
1 'polypeptide(L)'
;MEQLLKQELYNFLVDNNPDMIVRLQQEQGVNNYLDTKVNSISSFLNELLEENLPADEIEAQCMAVLTGELRPSKYLYIKNLLETDFEKYYLQWREAGILTYEIINLITHCNEVFDQFGFSEQNEEDRLISYAVLERINDYILTSEHL
;
A
#
# COMPACT_ATOMS: atom_id res chain seq x y z
N MET A 1 -19.15 -11.90 -9.59
CA MET A 1 -17.82 -12.05 -8.98
C MET A 1 -16.89 -10.89 -9.35
N GLU A 2 -16.67 -10.59 -10.62
CA GLU A 2 -15.74 -9.51 -11.03
C GLU A 2 -16.00 -8.14 -10.36
N GLN A 3 -17.25 -7.68 -10.31
CA GLN A 3 -17.59 -6.41 -9.66
C GLN A 3 -17.32 -6.42 -8.15
N LEU A 4 -17.50 -7.57 -7.50
CA LEU A 4 -17.14 -7.76 -6.09
C LEU A 4 -15.62 -7.64 -5.92
N LEU A 5 -14.84 -8.36 -6.73
CA LEU A 5 -13.37 -8.29 -6.70
C LEU A 5 -12.83 -6.88 -6.97
N LYS A 6 -13.47 -6.11 -7.87
CA LYS A 6 -13.08 -4.70 -8.10
C LYS A 6 -13.34 -3.84 -6.86
N GLN A 7 -14.48 -4.03 -6.20
CA GLN A 7 -14.81 -3.31 -4.99
C GLN A 7 -13.85 -3.66 -3.85
N GLU A 8 -13.55 -4.94 -3.65
CA GLU A 8 -12.63 -5.41 -2.62
C GLU A 8 -11.18 -4.96 -2.89
N LEU A 9 -10.74 -5.01 -4.15
CA LEU A 9 -9.43 -4.46 -4.54
C LEU A 9 -9.36 -2.95 -4.31
N TYR A 10 -10.43 -2.21 -4.61
CA TYR A 10 -10.49 -0.78 -4.32
C TYR A 10 -10.39 -0.50 -2.81
N ASN A 11 -11.18 -1.20 -1.99
CA ASN A 11 -11.14 -1.08 -0.53
C ASN A 11 -9.73 -1.38 0.01
N PHE A 12 -9.13 -2.47 -0.49
CA PHE A 12 -7.75 -2.83 -0.14
C PHE A 12 -6.77 -1.70 -0.47
N LEU A 13 -6.83 -1.11 -1.66
CA LEU A 13 -5.95 0.00 -2.05
C LEU A 13 -6.17 1.24 -1.19
N VAL A 14 -7.40 1.58 -0.84
CA VAL A 14 -7.70 2.73 0.03
C VAL A 14 -7.04 2.56 1.40
N ASP A 15 -7.13 1.37 1.98
CA ASP A 15 -6.63 1.10 3.33
C ASP A 15 -5.12 0.85 3.37
N ASN A 16 -4.58 0.19 2.34
CA ASN A 16 -3.21 -0.31 2.33
C ASN A 16 -2.29 0.52 1.44
N ASN A 17 -2.74 1.03 0.30
CA ASN A 17 -1.89 1.73 -0.68
C ASN A 17 -2.53 3.03 -1.19
N PRO A 18 -2.89 3.99 -0.30
CA PRO A 18 -3.52 5.24 -0.73
C PRO A 18 -2.60 6.08 -1.62
N ASP A 19 -1.28 5.90 -1.53
CA ASP A 19 -0.29 6.45 -2.46
C ASP A 19 -0.56 6.02 -3.90
N MET A 20 -0.95 4.76 -4.12
CA MET A 20 -1.33 4.28 -5.45
C MET A 20 -2.62 4.91 -5.94
N ILE A 21 -3.62 5.11 -5.07
CA ILE A 21 -4.86 5.80 -5.45
C ILE A 21 -4.55 7.22 -5.94
N VAL A 22 -3.73 7.97 -5.20
CA VAL A 22 -3.33 9.32 -5.58
C VAL A 22 -2.57 9.33 -6.91
N ARG A 23 -1.64 8.39 -7.10
CA ARG A 23 -0.92 8.26 -8.38
C ARG A 23 -1.85 7.92 -9.54
N LEU A 24 -2.74 6.94 -9.36
CA LEU A 24 -3.67 6.49 -10.41
C LEU A 24 -4.66 7.58 -10.83
N GLN A 25 -5.06 8.47 -9.92
CA GLN A 25 -5.90 9.63 -10.24
C GLN A 25 -5.20 10.62 -11.19
N GLN A 26 -3.87 10.68 -11.17
CA GLN A 26 -3.07 11.55 -12.04
C GLN A 26 -2.73 10.90 -13.39
N GLU A 27 -2.87 9.58 -13.51
CA GLU A 27 -2.47 8.78 -14.68
C GLU A 27 -3.69 8.27 -15.48
N GLN A 28 -3.92 6.95 -15.47
CA GLN A 28 -4.89 6.23 -16.28
C GLN A 28 -6.27 6.08 -15.62
N GLY A 29 -6.42 6.53 -14.38
CA GLY A 29 -7.64 6.42 -13.58
C GLY A 29 -7.74 5.10 -12.81
N VAL A 30 -8.29 5.19 -11.59
CA VAL A 30 -8.45 4.04 -10.67
C VAL A 30 -9.29 2.93 -11.30
N ASN A 31 -10.42 3.26 -11.94
CA ASN A 31 -11.31 2.26 -12.54
C ASN A 31 -10.61 1.43 -13.64
N ASN A 32 -9.82 2.08 -14.49
CA ASN A 32 -9.10 1.38 -15.55
C ASN A 32 -8.04 0.41 -14.98
N TYR A 33 -7.36 0.81 -13.91
CA TYR A 33 -6.45 -0.08 -13.18
C TYR A 33 -7.20 -1.30 -12.60
N LEU A 34 -8.33 -1.09 -11.91
CA LEU A 34 -9.13 -2.17 -11.33
C LEU A 34 -9.64 -3.13 -12.41
N ASP A 35 -10.15 -2.59 -13.52
CA ASP A 35 -10.60 -3.38 -14.68
C ASP A 35 -9.46 -4.23 -15.24
N THR A 36 -8.30 -3.62 -15.48
CA THR A 36 -7.13 -4.31 -16.01
C THR A 36 -6.65 -5.42 -15.06
N LYS A 37 -6.55 -5.13 -13.76
CA LYS A 37 -6.05 -6.08 -12.77
C LYS A 37 -7.01 -7.26 -12.59
N VAL A 38 -8.32 -7.03 -12.50
CA VAL A 38 -9.32 -8.11 -12.40
C VAL A 38 -9.40 -8.91 -13.69
N ASN A 39 -9.32 -8.27 -14.86
CA ASN A 39 -9.30 -9.00 -16.14
C ASN A 39 -8.06 -9.89 -16.29
N SER A 40 -6.92 -9.51 -15.70
CA SER A 40 -5.68 -10.29 -15.76
C SER A 40 -5.78 -11.66 -15.08
N ILE A 41 -6.72 -11.83 -14.14
CA ILE A 41 -6.96 -13.10 -13.44
C ILE A 41 -8.20 -13.85 -13.95
N SER A 42 -8.81 -13.43 -15.06
CA SER A 42 -10.06 -14.01 -15.57
C SER A 42 -9.99 -15.52 -15.81
N SER A 43 -8.88 -16.04 -16.35
CA SER A 43 -8.68 -17.48 -16.51
C SER A 43 -8.68 -18.22 -15.17
N PHE A 44 -7.94 -17.69 -14.19
CA PHE A 44 -7.88 -18.27 -12.84
C PHE A 44 -9.25 -18.23 -12.14
N LEU A 45 -9.98 -17.13 -12.27
CA LEU A 45 -11.34 -17.01 -11.75
C LEU A 45 -12.28 -18.06 -12.37
N ASN A 46 -12.19 -18.30 -13.67
CA ASN A 46 -13.02 -19.29 -14.35
C ASN A 46 -12.69 -20.71 -13.89
N GLU A 47 -11.41 -21.04 -13.70
CA GLU A 47 -10.98 -22.34 -13.15
C GLU A 47 -11.61 -22.59 -11.76
N LEU A 48 -11.53 -21.60 -10.86
CA LEU A 48 -12.11 -21.72 -9.52
C LEU A 48 -13.65 -21.86 -9.52
N LEU A 49 -14.33 -21.19 -10.47
CA LEU A 49 -15.79 -21.31 -10.63
C LEU A 49 -16.20 -22.70 -11.14
N GLU A 50 -15.41 -23.31 -12.02
CA GLU A 50 -15.65 -24.66 -12.53
C GLU A 50 -15.47 -25.74 -11.46
N GLU A 51 -14.59 -25.51 -10.48
CA GLU A 51 -14.36 -26.39 -9.33
C GLU A 51 -15.52 -26.41 -8.31
N ASN A 52 -16.58 -25.60 -8.50
CA ASN A 52 -17.71 -25.43 -7.57
C ASN A 52 -17.29 -25.06 -6.14
N LEU A 53 -16.23 -24.25 -6.00
CA LEU A 53 -15.80 -23.72 -4.72
C LEU A 53 -16.83 -22.74 -4.13
N PRO A 54 -16.92 -22.62 -2.79
CA PRO A 54 -17.69 -21.57 -2.14
C PRO A 54 -17.26 -20.17 -2.59
N ALA A 55 -18.22 -19.24 -2.71
CA ALA A 55 -17.96 -17.91 -3.24
C ALA A 55 -16.94 -17.11 -2.43
N ASP A 56 -16.95 -17.25 -1.10
CA ASP A 56 -16.01 -16.66 -0.16
C ASP A 56 -14.59 -17.23 -0.32
N GLU A 57 -14.46 -18.51 -0.64
CA GLU A 57 -13.17 -19.14 -0.93
C GLU A 57 -12.60 -18.65 -2.28
N ILE A 58 -13.43 -18.54 -3.31
CA ILE A 58 -13.03 -17.99 -4.62
C ILE A 58 -12.55 -16.54 -4.45
N GLU A 59 -13.31 -15.73 -3.71
CA GLU A 59 -12.97 -14.34 -3.43
C GLU A 59 -11.61 -14.24 -2.73
N ALA A 60 -11.39 -15.00 -1.65
CA ALA A 60 -10.15 -15.00 -0.91
C ALA A 60 -8.93 -15.37 -1.79
N GLN A 61 -9.06 -16.40 -2.62
CA GLN A 61 -7.98 -16.84 -3.52
C GLN A 61 -7.69 -15.79 -4.60
N CYS A 62 -8.72 -15.23 -5.22
CA CYS A 62 -8.57 -14.15 -6.20
C CYS A 62 -7.92 -12.90 -5.57
N MET A 63 -8.35 -12.51 -4.38
CA MET A 63 -7.79 -11.36 -3.66
C MET A 63 -6.33 -11.57 -3.24
N ALA A 64 -5.94 -12.81 -2.89
CA ALA A 64 -4.55 -13.14 -2.60
C ALA A 64 -3.64 -12.91 -3.83
N VAL A 65 -4.12 -13.28 -5.02
CA VAL A 65 -3.41 -13.05 -6.29
C VAL A 65 -3.39 -11.56 -6.65
N LEU A 66 -4.53 -10.89 -6.58
CA LEU A 66 -4.66 -9.47 -6.97
C LEU A 66 -3.77 -8.54 -6.12
N THR A 67 -3.63 -8.84 -4.83
CA THR A 67 -2.89 -8.02 -3.87
C THR A 67 -1.46 -8.50 -3.63
N GLY A 68 -1.02 -9.60 -4.25
CA GLY A 68 0.31 -10.18 -4.01
C GLY A 68 1.45 -9.21 -4.28
N GLU A 69 1.42 -8.51 -5.41
CA GLU A 69 2.43 -7.51 -5.78
C GLU A 69 2.31 -6.18 -5.01
N LEU A 70 1.22 -5.99 -4.27
CA LEU A 70 0.94 -4.78 -3.50
C LEU A 70 1.44 -4.88 -2.05
N ARG A 71 1.92 -6.07 -1.68
CA ARG A 71 2.41 -6.41 -0.35
C ARG A 71 3.93 -6.56 -0.35
N PRO A 72 4.61 -6.08 0.70
CA PRO A 72 4.06 -5.37 1.84
C PRO A 72 3.81 -3.89 1.49
N SER A 73 2.91 -3.25 2.23
CA SER A 73 2.59 -1.85 1.99
C SER A 73 3.65 -0.93 2.60
N LYS A 74 4.33 -0.14 1.74
CA LYS A 74 5.20 0.97 2.17
C LYS A 74 4.44 2.00 3.02
N TYR A 75 3.16 2.24 2.70
CA TYR A 75 2.30 3.17 3.45
C TYR A 75 2.07 2.68 4.88
N LEU A 76 1.64 1.42 5.05
CA LEU A 76 1.42 0.85 6.39
C LEU A 76 2.73 0.72 7.16
N TYR A 77 3.81 0.37 6.48
CA TYR A 77 5.14 0.31 7.08
C TYR A 77 5.56 1.65 7.69
N ILE A 78 5.52 2.73 6.90
CA ILE A 78 5.85 4.07 7.40
C ILE A 78 4.86 4.53 8.47
N LYS A 79 3.56 4.25 8.29
CA LYS A 79 2.55 4.57 9.31
C LYS A 79 2.88 3.94 10.66
N ASN A 80 3.27 2.67 10.68
CA ASN A 80 3.64 1.95 11.90
C ASN A 80 4.91 2.53 12.55
N LEU A 81 5.92 2.89 11.75
CA LEU A 81 7.12 3.57 12.26
C LEU A 81 6.81 4.95 12.83
N LEU A 82 5.94 5.72 12.18
CA LEU A 82 5.50 7.01 12.70
C LEU A 82 4.75 6.86 14.03
N GLU A 83 3.85 5.89 14.12
CA GLU A 83 3.08 5.63 15.34
C GLU A 83 3.97 5.18 16.50
N THR A 84 5.04 4.43 16.22
CA THR A 84 5.92 3.85 17.25
C THR A 84 7.09 4.78 17.64
N ASP A 85 7.78 5.35 16.65
CA ASP A 85 9.06 6.06 16.84
C ASP A 85 8.90 7.59 16.73
N PHE A 86 7.82 8.07 16.11
CA PHE A 86 7.55 9.50 15.91
C PHE A 86 6.13 9.89 16.37
N GLU A 87 5.65 9.29 17.46
CA GLU A 87 4.25 9.38 17.94
C GLU A 87 3.73 10.83 18.00
N LYS A 88 4.57 11.77 18.44
CA LYS A 88 4.22 13.20 18.48
C LYS A 88 3.77 13.71 17.10
N TYR A 89 4.54 13.45 16.05
CA TYR A 89 4.22 13.91 14.69
C TYR A 89 3.04 13.14 14.10
N TYR A 90 2.97 11.83 14.37
CA TYR A 90 1.82 11.01 14.00
C TYR A 90 0.51 11.60 14.52
N LEU A 91 0.44 11.92 15.82
CA LEU A 91 -0.74 12.51 16.44
C LEU A 91 -1.03 13.91 15.89
N GLN A 92 0.00 14.76 15.75
CA GLN A 92 -0.17 16.11 15.20
C GLN A 92 -0.71 16.10 13.77
N TRP A 93 -0.14 15.29 12.87
CA TRP A 93 -0.60 15.18 11.49
C TRP A 93 -1.97 14.53 11.39
N ARG A 94 -2.29 13.60 12.29
CA ARG A 94 -3.63 12.99 12.38
C ARG A 94 -4.68 14.01 12.79
N GLU A 95 -4.42 14.79 13.84
CA GLU A 95 -5.32 15.85 14.32
C GLU A 95 -5.51 16.96 13.29
N ALA A 96 -4.46 17.28 12.53
CA ALA A 96 -4.52 18.24 11.42
C ALA A 96 -5.19 17.68 10.16
N GLY A 97 -5.49 16.37 10.09
CA GLY A 97 -6.09 15.73 8.93
C GLY A 97 -5.17 15.59 7.71
N ILE A 98 -3.85 15.66 7.92
CA ILE A 98 -2.83 15.60 6.84
C ILE A 98 -1.97 14.34 6.89
N LEU A 99 -2.19 13.43 7.85
CA LEU A 99 -1.37 12.23 8.03
C LEU A 99 -1.18 11.41 6.76
N THR A 100 -2.25 11.10 6.03
CA THR A 100 -2.15 10.32 4.78
C THR A 100 -1.30 11.03 3.73
N TYR A 101 -1.42 12.36 3.62
CA TYR A 101 -0.63 13.16 2.68
C TYR A 101 0.86 13.14 3.06
N GLU A 102 1.19 13.35 4.34
CA GLU A 102 2.56 13.31 4.82
C GLU A 102 3.21 11.93 4.67
N ILE A 103 2.46 10.84 4.89
CA ILE A 103 2.98 9.50 4.64
C ILE A 103 3.27 9.30 3.14
N ILE A 104 2.43 9.78 2.22
CA ILE A 104 2.68 9.69 0.78
C ILE A 104 3.97 10.44 0.39
N ASN A 105 4.20 11.63 0.98
CA ASN A 105 5.43 12.37 0.79
C ASN A 105 6.64 11.61 1.35
N LEU A 106 6.51 11.01 2.53
CA LEU A 106 7.54 10.17 3.14
C LEU A 106 7.87 8.93 2.32
N ILE A 107 6.87 8.25 1.72
CA ILE A 107 7.13 7.14 0.78
C ILE A 107 8.01 7.63 -0.36
N THR A 108 7.71 8.80 -0.92
CA THR A 108 8.50 9.40 -1.99
C THR A 108 9.93 9.70 -1.52
N HIS A 109 10.08 10.25 -0.31
CA HIS A 109 11.38 10.55 0.29
C HIS A 109 12.21 9.29 0.62
N CYS A 110 11.55 8.18 0.96
CA CYS A 110 12.18 6.91 1.32
C CYS A 110 12.35 5.95 0.13
N ASN A 111 11.89 6.29 -1.07
CA ASN A 111 11.88 5.36 -2.22
C ASN A 111 13.26 4.80 -2.55
N GLU A 112 14.31 5.63 -2.52
CA GLU A 112 15.69 5.16 -2.76
C GLU A 112 16.11 4.06 -1.78
N VAL A 113 15.70 4.17 -0.51
CA VAL A 113 15.98 3.15 0.51
C VAL A 113 15.19 1.88 0.20
N PHE A 114 13.89 1.98 -0.03
CA PHE A 114 13.09 0.80 -0.36
C PHE A 114 13.59 0.06 -1.61
N ASP A 115 14.03 0.80 -2.63
CA ASP A 115 14.53 0.23 -3.88
C ASP A 115 15.91 -0.41 -3.67
N GLN A 116 16.80 0.23 -2.90
CA GLN A 116 18.13 -0.30 -2.56
C GLN A 116 18.05 -1.64 -1.81
N PHE A 117 17.10 -1.76 -0.88
CA PHE A 117 16.94 -2.96 -0.07
C PHE A 117 15.99 -4.00 -0.69
N GLY A 118 15.29 -3.65 -1.77
CA GLY A 118 14.30 -4.51 -2.40
C GLY A 118 13.18 -4.87 -1.42
N PHE A 119 12.53 -3.87 -0.84
CA PHE A 119 11.51 -4.04 0.21
C PHE A 119 10.41 -5.02 -0.20
N SER A 120 10.20 -6.06 0.62
CA SER A 120 9.30 -7.19 0.36
C SER A 120 8.85 -7.86 1.67
N GLU A 121 7.86 -8.77 1.60
CA GLU A 121 7.31 -9.45 2.80
C GLU A 121 8.39 -10.29 3.50
N GLN A 122 9.46 -10.67 2.79
CA GLN A 122 10.56 -11.45 3.36
C GLN A 122 11.54 -10.61 4.18
N ASN A 123 11.58 -9.30 3.99
CA ASN A 123 12.57 -8.43 4.62
C ASN A 123 11.95 -7.22 5.35
N GLU A 124 10.62 -7.10 5.42
CA GLU A 124 9.99 -5.95 6.09
C GLU A 124 10.36 -5.82 7.57
N GLU A 125 10.68 -6.92 8.24
CA GLU A 125 11.16 -6.94 9.63
C GLU A 125 12.68 -6.77 9.78
N ASP A 126 13.42 -6.57 8.68
CA ASP A 126 14.87 -6.35 8.72
C ASP A 126 15.18 -5.00 9.38
N ARG A 127 15.95 -5.07 10.47
CA ARG A 127 16.38 -3.91 11.25
C ARG A 127 17.19 -2.92 10.42
N LEU A 128 17.95 -3.36 9.42
CA LEU A 128 18.73 -2.47 8.57
C LEU A 128 17.81 -1.58 7.73
N ILE A 129 16.73 -2.14 7.21
CA ILE A 129 15.71 -1.38 6.48
C ILE A 129 15.04 -0.40 7.43
N SER A 130 14.62 -0.86 8.62
CA SER A 130 13.95 0.01 9.58
C SER A 130 14.83 1.19 9.99
N TYR A 131 16.11 0.96 10.31
CA TYR A 131 17.02 2.05 10.67
C TYR A 131 17.23 3.05 9.53
N ALA A 132 17.40 2.57 8.29
CA ALA A 132 17.56 3.45 7.14
C ALA A 132 16.30 4.28 6.87
N VAL A 133 15.12 3.69 7.01
CA VAL A 133 13.84 4.41 6.85
C VAL A 133 13.61 5.40 7.98
N LEU A 134 13.90 5.03 9.23
CA LEU A 134 13.81 5.93 10.39
C LEU A 134 14.69 7.17 10.22
N GLU A 135 15.93 7.00 9.73
CA GLU A 135 16.83 8.11 9.43
C GLU A 135 16.22 9.05 8.38
N ARG A 136 15.66 8.51 7.29
CA ARG A 136 14.99 9.32 6.26
C ARG A 136 13.74 10.04 6.76
N ILE A 137 12.93 9.40 7.61
CA ILE A 137 11.77 10.05 8.23
C ILE A 137 12.23 11.22 9.11
N ASN A 138 13.28 11.03 9.91
CA ASN A 138 13.83 12.08 10.76
C ASN A 138 14.33 13.27 9.92
N ASP A 139 15.05 13.01 8.83
CA ASP A 139 15.53 14.06 7.92
C ASP A 139 14.37 14.86 7.29
N TYR A 140 13.30 14.18 6.86
CA TYR A 140 12.10 14.82 6.33
C TYR A 140 11.43 15.74 7.35
N ILE A 141 11.28 15.27 8.60
CA ILE A 141 10.66 16.04 9.67
C ILE A 141 11.49 17.29 9.98
N LEU A 142 12.82 17.16 10.12
CA LEU A 142 13.70 18.29 10.41
C LEU A 142 13.72 19.34 9.28
N THR A 143 13.57 18.91 8.03
CA THR A 143 13.55 19.83 6.89
C THR A 143 12.20 20.52 6.70
N SER A 144 11.09 19.88 7.11
CA SER A 144 9.74 20.46 7.03
C SER A 144 9.43 21.44 8.18
N GLU A 145 10.13 21.38 9.31
CA GLU A 145 10.00 22.35 10.41
C GLU A 145 10.54 23.77 10.09
N HIS A 146 11.18 23.97 8.93
CA HIS A 146 11.75 25.26 8.51
C HIS A 146 10.91 26.04 7.49
N LEU A 147 9.69 25.57 7.16
CA LEU A 147 8.74 26.24 6.27
C LEU A 147 7.56 26.83 7.06
#